data_AF-A0A497NVA3-F1
#
_entry.id   AF-A0A497NVA3-F1
#
_cell.length_a   1.000
_cell.length_b   1.000
_cell.length_c   1.000
_cell.angle_alpha   90.00
_cell.angle_beta   90.00
_cell.angle_gamma   90.00
#
_symmetry.space_group_name_H-M   'P 1'
#
loop_
_entity.id
_entity.type
_entity.pdbx_description
1 polymer ?
#
loop_
_entity_poly.entity_id
_entity_poly.type
_entity_poly.pdbx_seq_one_letter_code
_entity_poly.pdbx_strand_id
1 'polypeptide(L)'
;GEAALISLYRLRPEFYGEPPDLNLFIERAVKEAVHEIGHTLGLRHCPDPSCVMHFSLHIGMTDRKGRDFCQACRRKIERYINPSL
;
A
#
# COMPACT_ATOMS: atom_id res chain seq x y z
N GLY A 1 11.77 8.38 -2.25
CA GLY A 1 12.38 8.89 -3.49
C GLY A 1 11.37 9.73 -4.24
N GLU A 2 11.73 10.36 -5.36
CA GLU A 2 10.82 11.31 -6.04
C GLU A 2 9.71 10.65 -6.88
N ALA A 3 9.90 9.37 -7.25
CA ALA A 3 8.95 8.63 -8.08
C ALA A 3 8.73 7.21 -7.54
N ALA A 4 7.58 6.64 -7.93
CA ALA A 4 7.14 5.29 -7.62
C ALA A 4 6.52 4.63 -8.87
N LEU A 5 6.62 3.31 -8.96
CA LEU A 5 6.05 2.51 -10.04
C LEU A 5 5.35 1.29 -9.44
N ILE A 6 4.13 1.01 -9.89
CA ILE A 6 3.41 -0.22 -9.55
C ILE A 6 3.11 -1.03 -10.80
N SER A 7 3.11 -2.36 -10.66
CA SER A 7 2.63 -3.27 -11.71
C SER A 7 1.29 -3.84 -11.31
N LEU A 8 0.28 -3.67 -12.17
CA LEU A 8 -1.07 -4.19 -11.94
C LEU A 8 -1.21 -5.67 -12.31
N TYR A 9 -0.21 -6.26 -12.98
CA TYR A 9 -0.30 -7.60 -13.56
C TYR A 9 -0.64 -8.67 -12.52
N ARG A 10 0.06 -8.66 -11.37
CA ARG A 10 -0.14 -9.62 -10.28
C ARG A 10 -1.24 -9.22 -9.29
N LEU A 11 -1.96 -8.13 -9.52
CA LEU A 11 -3.07 -7.72 -8.65
C LEU A 11 -4.41 -8.29 -9.12
N ARG A 12 -4.46 -8.74 -10.38
CA ARG A 12 -5.61 -9.40 -10.99
C ARG A 12 -5.87 -10.76 -10.33
N PRO A 13 -7.06 -11.02 -9.79
CA PRO A 13 -7.45 -12.36 -9.31
C PRO A 13 -7.16 -13.47 -10.34
N GLU A 14 -7.36 -13.16 -11.62
CA GLU A 14 -7.15 -14.07 -12.75
C GLU A 14 -5.71 -14.59 -12.86
N PHE A 15 -4.71 -13.81 -12.41
CA PHE A 15 -3.32 -14.25 -12.36
C PHE A 15 -3.13 -15.47 -11.44
N TYR A 16 -4.00 -15.62 -10.44
CA TYR A 16 -4.00 -16.71 -9.47
C TYR A 16 -5.04 -17.81 -9.78
N GLY A 17 -5.71 -17.74 -10.95
CA GLY A 17 -6.74 -18.70 -11.35
C GLY A 17 -8.12 -18.45 -10.74
N GLU A 18 -8.31 -17.31 -10.06
CA GLU A 18 -9.61 -16.90 -9.51
C GLU A 18 -10.48 -16.21 -10.57
N PRO A 19 -11.82 -16.21 -10.42
CA PRO A 19 -12.70 -15.43 -11.28
C PRO A 19 -12.38 -13.93 -11.23
N PRO A 20 -12.66 -13.17 -12.31
CA PRO A 20 -12.50 -11.72 -12.29
C PRO A 20 -13.31 -11.06 -11.18
N ASP A 21 -12.64 -10.26 -10.36
CA ASP A 21 -13.26 -9.41 -9.35
C ASP A 21 -12.66 -8.00 -9.45
N LEU A 22 -13.44 -7.09 -10.02
CA LEU A 22 -13.03 -5.70 -10.24
C LEU A 22 -12.83 -4.95 -8.93
N ASN A 23 -13.63 -5.24 -7.89
CA ASN A 23 -13.52 -4.55 -6.62
C ASN A 23 -12.23 -4.96 -5.90
N LEU A 24 -11.94 -6.26 -5.87
CA LEU A 24 -10.71 -6.77 -5.28
C LEU A 24 -9.47 -6.28 -6.05
N PHE A 25 -9.53 -6.25 -7.39
CA PHE A 25 -8.46 -5.70 -8.21
C PHE A 25 -8.19 -4.22 -7.90
N ILE A 26 -9.24 -3.39 -7.84
CA ILE A 26 -9.11 -1.97 -7.51
C ILE A 26 -8.57 -1.79 -6.10
N GLU A 27 -9.06 -2.56 -5.13
CA GLU A 27 -8.59 -2.48 -3.75
C GLU A 27 -7.09 -2.78 -3.65
N ARG A 28 -6.62 -3.85 -4.32
CA ARG A 28 -5.19 -4.19 -4.38
C ARG A 28 -4.38 -3.08 -5.04
N ALA A 29 -4.86 -2.53 -6.15
CA ALA A 29 -4.18 -1.43 -6.85
C ALA A 29 -4.06 -0.18 -5.98
N VAL A 30 -5.12 0.19 -5.24
CA VAL A 30 -5.10 1.31 -4.29
C VAL A 30 -4.10 1.06 -3.17
N LYS A 31 -4.09 -0.15 -2.57
CA LYS A 31 -3.16 -0.49 -1.49
C LYS A 31 -1.69 -0.37 -1.93
N GLU A 32 -1.34 -0.92 -3.09
CA GLU A 32 0.04 -0.83 -3.59
C GLU A 32 0.39 0.60 -4.04
N ALA A 33 -0.54 1.33 -4.67
CA ALA A 33 -0.30 2.74 -5.02
C ALA A 33 -0.02 3.60 -3.78
N VAL A 34 -0.84 3.47 -2.73
CA VAL A 34 -0.66 4.21 -1.47
C VAL A 34 0.61 3.76 -0.75
N HIS A 35 0.97 2.47 -0.80
CA HIS A 35 2.22 1.95 -0.24
C HIS A 35 3.44 2.62 -0.87
N GLU A 36 3.50 2.63 -2.21
CA GLU A 36 4.64 3.21 -2.92
C GLU A 36 4.68 4.74 -2.79
N ILE A 37 3.53 5.43 -2.78
CA ILE A 37 3.48 6.86 -2.43
C ILE A 37 3.98 7.08 -1.00
N GLY A 38 3.67 6.20 -0.05
CA GLY A 38 4.24 6.26 1.30
C GLY A 38 5.77 6.22 1.28
N HIS A 39 6.37 5.41 0.41
CA HIS A 39 7.82 5.39 0.20
C HIS A 39 8.36 6.68 -0.45
N THR A 40 7.61 7.33 -1.35
CA THR A 40 8.02 8.63 -1.89
C THR A 40 8.04 9.71 -0.81
N LEU A 41 7.10 9.64 0.14
CA LEU A 41 6.98 10.50 1.33
C LEU A 41 7.91 10.08 2.50
N GLY A 42 8.86 9.17 2.26
CA GLY A 42 9.90 8.82 3.23
C GLY A 42 9.50 7.78 4.29
N LEU A 43 8.34 7.15 4.17
CA LEU A 43 7.99 6.02 5.04
C LEU A 43 8.81 4.77 4.68
N ARG A 44 9.15 3.99 5.71
CA ARG A 44 9.65 2.61 5.58
C ARG A 44 8.51 1.63 5.86
N HIS A 45 8.77 0.35 5.62
CA HIS A 45 7.82 -0.71 5.99
C HIS A 45 7.38 -0.61 7.45
N CYS A 46 6.11 -0.89 7.69
CA CYS A 46 5.48 -0.85 9.00
C CYS A 46 5.31 -2.27 9.56
N PRO A 47 5.63 -2.54 10.84
CA PRO A 47 5.39 -3.85 11.45
C PRO A 47 3.91 -4.13 11.71
N ASP A 48 3.05 -3.11 11.71
CA ASP A 48 1.61 -3.27 11.88
C ASP A 48 0.98 -3.90 10.62
N PRO A 49 0.44 -5.14 10.70
CA PRO A 49 -0.10 -5.85 9.55
C PRO A 49 -1.36 -5.21 8.97
N SER A 50 -2.03 -4.33 9.73
CA SER A 50 -3.20 -3.59 9.25
C SER A 50 -2.85 -2.29 8.50
N CYS A 51 -1.60 -1.83 8.59
CA CYS A 51 -1.15 -0.61 7.94
C CYS A 51 -0.88 -0.86 6.45
N VAL A 52 -1.25 0.09 5.59
CA VAL A 52 -0.93 0.03 4.14
C VAL A 52 0.57 -0.07 3.86
N MET A 53 1.42 0.44 4.77
CA MET A 53 2.88 0.31 4.69
C MET A 53 3.42 -1.05 5.14
N HIS A 54 2.58 -2.02 5.47
CA HIS A 54 3.04 -3.38 5.76
C HIS A 54 3.61 -4.03 4.50
N PHE A 55 4.81 -4.61 4.63
CA PHE A 55 5.47 -5.30 3.53
C PHE A 55 4.69 -6.56 3.14
N SER A 56 4.48 -6.77 1.84
CA SER A 56 3.68 -7.87 1.31
C SER A 56 4.55 -8.81 0.49
N LEU A 57 4.76 -10.04 0.96
CA LEU A 57 5.54 -11.07 0.26
C LEU A 57 4.72 -11.80 -0.82
N HIS A 58 3.40 -11.83 -0.65
CA HIS A 58 2.46 -12.50 -1.55
C HIS A 58 1.10 -11.81 -1.52
N ILE A 59 0.24 -12.09 -2.49
CA ILE A 59 -1.03 -11.37 -2.67
C ILE A 59 -1.95 -11.42 -1.45
N GLY A 60 -1.99 -12.56 -0.74
CA GLY A 60 -2.77 -12.68 0.50
C GLY A 60 -2.34 -11.72 1.61
N MET A 61 -1.10 -11.20 1.62
CA MET A 61 -0.70 -10.14 2.56
C MET A 61 -1.24 -8.78 2.13
N THR A 62 -1.22 -8.47 0.83
CA THR A 62 -1.87 -7.27 0.28
C THR A 62 -3.38 -7.28 0.56
N ASP A 63 -4.02 -8.45 0.50
CA ASP A 63 -5.44 -8.59 0.82
C ASP A 63 -5.72 -8.32 2.30
N ARG A 64 -4.82 -8.75 3.20
CA ARG A 64 -4.98 -8.59 4.67
C ARG A 64 -4.69 -7.18 5.18
N LYS A 65 -3.75 -6.44 4.59
CA LYS A 65 -3.44 -5.08 5.05
C LYS A 65 -4.59 -4.12 4.74
N GLY A 66 -4.76 -3.10 5.56
CA GLY A 66 -5.72 -2.02 5.30
C GLY A 66 -5.26 -1.11 4.15
N ARG A 67 -6.17 -0.26 3.69
CA ARG A 67 -5.87 0.79 2.70
C ARG A 67 -5.26 2.05 3.31
N ASP A 68 -5.35 2.19 4.63
CA ASP A 68 -4.97 3.40 5.35
C ASP A 68 -3.61 3.27 6.04
N PHE A 69 -2.96 4.42 6.26
CA PHE A 69 -1.85 4.52 7.18
C PHE A 69 -2.31 4.35 8.62
N CYS A 70 -1.59 3.55 9.42
CA CYS A 70 -1.78 3.54 10.86
C CYS A 70 -1.41 4.92 11.46
N GLN A 71 -1.81 5.17 12.71
CA GLN A 71 -1.57 6.46 13.38
C GLN A 71 -0.09 6.86 13.39
N ALA A 72 0.83 5.90 13.53
CA ALA A 72 2.27 6.18 13.53
C ALA A 72 2.78 6.63 12.15
N CYS A 73 2.34 6.00 11.07
CA CYS A 73 2.70 6.40 9.71
C CYS A 73 2.05 7.73 9.30
N ARG A 74 0.78 7.95 9.69
CA ARG A 74 0.08 9.20 9.43
C ARG A 74 0.82 10.39 10.05
N ARG A 75 1.22 10.30 11.33
CA ARG A 75 2.00 11.36 12.00
C ARG A 75 3.34 11.65 11.31
N LYS A 76 4.00 10.64 10.75
CA LYS A 76 5.25 10.83 9.99
C LYS A 76 5.02 11.60 8.69
N ILE A 77 3.94 11.28 7.97
CA ILE A 77 3.53 12.01 6.76
C ILE A 77 3.13 13.44 7.10
N GLU A 78 2.37 13.66 8.16
CA GLU A 78 1.94 15.01 8.58
C GLU A 78 3.15 15.92 8.84
N ARG A 79 4.20 15.42 9.49
CA ARG A 79 5.47 16.15 9.70
C ARG A 79 6.24 16.38 8.40
N TYR A 80 6.16 15.45 7.45
CA TYR A 80 6.82 15.58 6.16
C TYR A 80 6.17 16.67 5.30
N ILE A 81 4.82 16.72 5.29
CA ILE A 81 4.05 17.68 4.49
C ILE A 81 3.95 19.05 5.19
N ASN A 82 3.97 19.08 6.53
CA ASN A 82 3.96 20.29 7.33
C ASN A 82 5.21 20.35 8.22
N PRO A 83 6.38 20.76 7.70
CA PRO A 83 7.64 20.79 8.46
C PRO A 83 7.63 21.75 9.65
N SER A 84 6.63 22.63 9.74
CA SER A 84 6.41 23.60 10.81
C SER A 84 5.57 23.05 11.99
N LEU A 85 5.14 21.78 11.95
CA LEU A 85 4.46 21.03 13.02
C LEU A 85 5.37 19.93 13.59
#